data_AF-A0A0W8ICV4-F1
#
_entry.id   AF-A0A0W8ICV4-F1
#
_cell.length_a   1.000
_cell.length_b   1.000
_cell.length_c   1.000
_cell.angle_alpha   90.00
_cell.angle_beta   90.00
_cell.angle_gamma   90.00
#
_symmetry.space_group_name_H-M   'P 1'
#
loop_
_entity.id
_entity.type
_entity.pdbx_description
1 polymer ?
#
loop_
_entity_poly.entity_id
_entity_poly.type
_entity_poly.pdbx_seq_one_letter_code
_entity_poly.pdbx_strand_id
1 'polypeptide(L)'
;MSKNKTTFKTWDQYNEEAQSAPFELPVSEDKTIVVEPPSGAGIIQFNNAARYGDAEAMLAGIVGEQFTEIKELLKRPGSHKAMDNLIYDMMMHFDLAEEVELVGPGGGTVTEKDPRKIKKLLNMGYKTVGEANART
;
A
#
# COMPACT_ATOMS: atom_id res chain seq x y z
N MET A 1 13.34 46.30 -7.25
CA MET A 1 12.88 45.20 -6.36
C MET A 1 12.57 43.99 -7.23
N SER A 2 13.44 42.97 -7.20
CA SER A 2 13.21 41.73 -7.94
C SER A 2 12.06 40.99 -7.26
N LYS A 3 10.95 40.77 -7.99
CA LYS A 3 9.89 39.88 -7.52
C LYS A 3 10.48 38.48 -7.48
N ASN A 4 10.53 37.85 -6.31
CA ASN A 4 10.84 36.42 -6.18
C ASN A 4 9.85 35.66 -7.05
N LYS A 5 10.31 35.23 -8.23
CA LYS A 5 9.55 34.42 -9.15
C LYS A 5 9.66 33.00 -8.61
N THR A 6 8.65 32.54 -7.86
CA THR A 6 8.59 31.15 -7.42
C THR A 6 8.52 30.28 -8.68
N THR A 7 9.64 29.69 -9.08
CA THR A 7 9.68 28.77 -10.22
C THR A 7 9.24 27.41 -9.71
N PHE A 8 8.14 26.89 -10.27
CA PHE A 8 7.69 25.53 -9.98
C PHE A 8 8.68 24.51 -10.55
N LYS A 9 8.74 23.33 -9.93
CA LYS A 9 9.54 22.22 -10.43
C LYS A 9 8.99 21.73 -11.77
N THR A 10 9.86 21.19 -12.62
CA THR A 10 9.42 20.49 -13.85
C THR A 10 8.81 19.14 -13.49
N TRP A 11 8.08 18.54 -14.43
CA TRP A 11 7.55 17.18 -14.26
C TRP A 11 8.67 16.16 -13.98
N ASP A 12 9.79 16.26 -14.69
CA ASP A 12 10.92 15.36 -14.50
C ASP A 12 11.52 15.47 -13.10
N GLN A 13 11.59 16.69 -12.54
CA GLN A 13 12.04 16.90 -11.15
C GLN A 13 11.08 16.28 -10.13
N TYR A 14 9.77 16.34 -10.36
CA TYR A 14 8.80 15.65 -9.50
C TYR A 14 8.96 14.13 -9.59
N ASN A 15 9.22 13.59 -10.79
CA ASN A 15 9.40 12.15 -10.96
C ASN A 15 10.71 11.64 -10.35
N GLU A 16 11.82 12.36 -10.51
CA GLU A 16 13.11 12.00 -9.90
C GLU A 16 13.00 11.92 -8.37
N GLU A 17 12.30 12.88 -7.75
CA GLU A 17 12.08 12.89 -6.30
C GLU A 17 11.13 11.78 -5.82
N ALA A 18 10.25 11.30 -6.69
CA ALA A 18 9.28 10.25 -6.40
C ALA A 18 9.78 8.84 -6.74
N GLN A 19 11.03 8.69 -7.18
CA GLN A 19 11.59 7.37 -7.49
C GLN A 19 11.75 6.53 -6.23
N SER A 20 11.29 5.28 -6.31
CA SER A 20 11.51 4.23 -5.33
C SER A 20 12.17 3.05 -6.02
N ALA A 21 12.92 2.25 -5.26
CA ALA A 21 13.44 1.00 -5.79
C ALA A 21 12.28 0.08 -6.22
N PRO A 22 12.41 -0.67 -7.32
CA PRO A 22 11.43 -1.69 -7.69
C PRO A 22 11.25 -2.73 -6.58
N PHE A 23 10.09 -3.37 -6.54
CA PHE A 23 9.84 -4.52 -5.68
C PHE A 23 10.19 -5.80 -6.45
N GLU A 24 11.12 -6.58 -5.90
CA GLU A 24 11.58 -7.83 -6.51
C GLU A 24 10.89 -9.03 -5.84
N LEU A 25 10.05 -9.73 -6.60
CA LEU A 25 9.36 -10.93 -6.17
C LEU A 25 10.04 -12.18 -6.75
N PRO A 26 10.89 -12.91 -6.00
CA PRO A 26 11.43 -14.18 -6.45
C PRO A 26 10.32 -15.23 -6.51
N VAL A 27 10.08 -15.79 -7.70
CA VAL A 27 9.01 -16.79 -7.93
C VAL A 27 9.55 -18.21 -8.19
N SER A 28 10.82 -18.33 -8.55
CA SER A 28 11.61 -19.56 -8.62
C SER A 28 13.11 -19.20 -8.62
N GLU A 29 13.99 -20.20 -8.63
CA GLU A 29 15.46 -19.99 -8.67
C GLU A 29 15.91 -19.14 -9.88
N ASP A 30 15.26 -19.33 -11.04
CA ASP A 30 15.64 -18.64 -12.28
C ASP A 30 14.74 -17.45 -12.63
N LYS A 31 13.79 -17.08 -11.75
CA LYS A 31 12.77 -16.09 -12.12
C LYS A 31 12.40 -15.17 -10.97
N THR A 32 12.52 -13.88 -11.25
CA THR A 32 12.08 -12.77 -10.40
C THR A 32 11.13 -11.91 -11.20
N ILE A 33 9.95 -11.62 -10.64
CA ILE A 33 9.06 -10.61 -11.16
C ILE A 33 9.50 -9.27 -10.57
N VAL A 34 9.80 -8.31 -11.43
CA VAL A 34 10.14 -6.94 -11.02
C VAL A 34 8.89 -6.09 -11.15
N VAL A 35 8.47 -5.48 -10.05
CA VAL A 35 7.34 -4.55 -10.00
C VAL A 35 7.91 -3.14 -9.83
N GLU A 36 7.74 -2.31 -10.84
CA GLU A 36 8.11 -0.90 -10.78
C GLU A 36 7.21 -0.13 -9.80
N PRO A 37 7.65 1.02 -9.26
CA PRO A 37 6.78 1.89 -8.49
C PRO A 37 5.47 2.19 -9.24
N PRO A 38 4.32 2.11 -8.55
CA PRO A 38 3.02 2.28 -9.20
C PRO A 38 2.90 3.67 -9.81
N SER A 39 2.36 3.74 -11.03
CA SER A 39 2.04 5.02 -11.67
C SER A 39 0.98 5.79 -10.88
N GLY A 40 0.88 7.10 -11.10
CA GLY A 40 -0.17 7.91 -10.48
C GLY A 40 -1.59 7.39 -10.77
N ALA A 41 -1.83 6.82 -11.96
CA ALA A 41 -3.10 6.17 -12.28
C ALA A 41 -3.33 4.88 -11.47
N GLY A 42 -2.27 4.08 -11.28
CA GLY A 42 -2.29 2.89 -10.43
C GLY A 42 -2.60 3.22 -8.97
N ILE A 43 -2.02 4.30 -8.44
CA ILE A 43 -2.31 4.80 -7.09
C ILE A 43 -3.78 5.22 -6.93
N ILE A 44 -4.34 5.93 -7.92
CA ILE A 44 -5.77 6.30 -7.88
C ILE A 44 -6.65 5.05 -7.84
N GLN A 45 -6.34 4.04 -8.66
CA GLN A 45 -7.05 2.76 -8.64
C GLN A 45 -6.92 2.06 -7.29
N PHE A 46 -5.69 1.94 -6.77
CA PHE A 46 -5.41 1.33 -5.47
C PHE A 46 -6.22 2.00 -4.34
N ASN A 47 -6.20 3.33 -4.26
CA ASN A 47 -6.90 4.09 -3.22
C ASN A 47 -8.42 3.92 -3.32
N ASN A 48 -8.97 3.89 -4.53
CA ASN A 48 -10.39 3.63 -4.73
C ASN A 48 -10.76 2.20 -4.31
N ALA A 49 -9.96 1.21 -4.70
CA ALA A 49 -10.18 -0.18 -4.35
C ALA A 49 -10.08 -0.43 -2.83
N ALA A 50 -9.13 0.22 -2.15
CA ALA A 50 -8.95 0.13 -0.70
C ALA A 50 -10.20 0.59 0.07
N ARG A 51 -10.90 1.64 -0.39
CA ARG A 51 -12.15 2.12 0.22
C ARG A 51 -13.28 1.09 0.19
N TYR A 52 -13.29 0.21 -0.81
CA TYR A 52 -14.30 -0.83 -0.98
C TYR A 52 -13.85 -2.20 -0.50
N GLY A 53 -12.60 -2.32 -0.01
CA GLY A 53 -12.01 -3.60 0.37
C GLY A 53 -11.78 -4.56 -0.80
N ASP A 54 -11.62 -4.03 -2.02
CA ASP A 54 -11.38 -4.83 -3.22
C ASP A 54 -9.88 -5.15 -3.37
N ALA A 55 -9.45 -6.25 -2.75
CA ALA A 55 -8.06 -6.67 -2.75
C ALA A 55 -7.51 -6.99 -4.15
N GLU A 56 -8.36 -7.46 -5.08
CA GLU A 56 -7.92 -7.75 -6.45
C GLU A 56 -7.61 -6.44 -7.20
N ALA A 57 -8.51 -5.46 -7.12
CA ALA A 57 -8.31 -4.16 -7.74
C ALA A 57 -7.18 -3.36 -7.07
N MET A 58 -6.97 -3.53 -5.75
CA MET A 58 -5.80 -3.00 -5.05
C MET A 58 -4.50 -3.58 -5.62
N LEU A 59 -4.42 -4.91 -5.72
CA LEU A 59 -3.24 -5.57 -6.27
C LEU A 59 -2.96 -5.09 -7.70
N ALA A 60 -3.98 -5.07 -8.56
CA ALA A 60 -3.86 -4.60 -9.94
C ALA A 60 -3.37 -3.14 -10.03
N GLY A 61 -3.79 -2.27 -9.11
CA GLY A 61 -3.34 -0.88 -9.05
C GLY A 61 -1.85 -0.75 -8.70
N ILE A 62 -1.32 -1.62 -7.84
CA ILE A 62 0.10 -1.62 -7.46
C ILE A 62 0.96 -2.21 -8.57
N VAL A 63 0.59 -3.40 -9.06
CA VAL A 63 1.48 -4.22 -9.88
C VAL A 63 1.32 -3.98 -11.38
N GLY A 64 0.32 -3.21 -11.81
CA GLY A 64 0.15 -2.78 -13.20
C GLY A 64 0.22 -3.94 -14.21
N GLU A 65 1.17 -3.85 -15.13
CA GLU A 65 1.33 -4.80 -16.24
C GLU A 65 1.65 -6.23 -15.77
N GLN A 66 2.32 -6.37 -14.62
CA GLN A 66 2.68 -7.67 -14.03
C GLN A 66 1.47 -8.41 -13.42
N PHE A 67 0.29 -7.79 -13.39
CA PHE A 67 -0.90 -8.34 -12.72
C PHE A 67 -1.31 -9.70 -13.27
N THR A 68 -1.28 -9.87 -14.59
CA THR A 68 -1.63 -11.15 -15.23
C THR A 68 -0.76 -12.29 -14.72
N GLU A 69 0.54 -12.04 -14.59
CA GLU A 69 1.51 -13.04 -14.14
C GLU A 69 1.35 -13.37 -12.65
N ILE A 70 1.18 -12.34 -11.81
CA ILE A 70 0.94 -12.51 -10.38
C ILE A 70 -0.38 -13.27 -10.14
N LYS A 71 -1.41 -12.99 -10.94
CA LYS A 71 -2.70 -13.69 -10.84
C LYS A 71 -2.57 -15.19 -11.09
N GLU A 72 -1.68 -15.62 -11.98
CA GLU A 72 -1.39 -17.05 -12.17
C GLU A 72 -0.72 -17.68 -10.93
N LEU A 73 0.13 -16.95 -10.21
CA LEU A 73 0.72 -17.43 -8.96
C LEU A 73 -0.33 -17.61 -7.86
N LEU A 74 -1.32 -16.71 -7.80
CA LEU A 74 -2.39 -16.75 -6.81
C LEU A 74 -3.36 -17.93 -7.00
N LYS A 75 -3.42 -18.53 -8.21
CA LYS A 75 -4.21 -19.74 -8.46
C LYS A 75 -3.61 -21.00 -7.82
N ARG A 76 -2.35 -20.96 -7.39
CA ARG A 76 -1.69 -22.12 -6.78
C ARG A 76 -2.38 -22.51 -5.46
N PRO A 77 -2.53 -23.82 -5.16
CA PRO A 77 -3.09 -24.27 -3.89
C PRO A 77 -2.33 -23.68 -2.69
N GLY A 78 -3.06 -23.25 -1.67
CA GLY A 78 -2.47 -22.66 -0.46
C GLY A 78 -2.26 -21.14 -0.50
N SER A 79 -2.40 -20.48 -1.66
CA SER A 79 -2.21 -19.03 -1.83
C SER A 79 -3.31 -18.14 -1.24
N HIS A 80 -4.26 -18.69 -0.46
CA HIS A 80 -5.42 -17.99 0.11
C HIS A 80 -5.10 -16.74 0.96
N LYS A 81 -3.88 -16.62 1.51
CA LYS A 81 -3.39 -15.41 2.21
C LYS A 81 -2.24 -14.70 1.49
N ALA A 82 -1.76 -15.27 0.38
CA ALA A 82 -0.61 -14.74 -0.34
C ALA A 82 -0.93 -13.37 -0.94
N MET A 83 -2.16 -13.16 -1.42
CA MET A 83 -2.59 -11.88 -1.98
C MET A 83 -2.53 -10.75 -0.95
N ASP A 84 -3.20 -10.91 0.20
CA ASP A 84 -3.17 -9.89 1.27
C ASP A 84 -1.74 -9.59 1.73
N ASN A 85 -0.94 -10.64 1.93
CA ASN A 85 0.44 -10.47 2.36
C ASN A 85 1.27 -9.72 1.31
N LEU A 86 1.15 -10.09 0.04
CA LEU A 86 1.87 -9.44 -1.06
C LEU A 86 1.47 -7.97 -1.16
N ILE A 87 0.17 -7.65 -1.07
CA ILE A 87 -0.32 -6.27 -1.03
C ILE A 87 0.32 -5.52 0.14
N TYR A 88 0.33 -6.08 1.35
CA TYR A 88 0.91 -5.42 2.52
C TYR A 88 2.42 -5.20 2.38
N ASP A 89 3.17 -6.17 1.84
CA ASP A 89 4.61 -6.01 1.60
C ASP A 89 4.88 -4.88 0.60
N MET A 90 4.12 -4.81 -0.50
CA MET A 90 4.28 -3.74 -1.48
C MET A 90 3.80 -2.39 -0.95
N MET A 91 2.75 -2.35 -0.12
CA MET A 91 2.33 -1.12 0.55
C MET A 91 3.43 -0.56 1.45
N MET A 92 4.16 -1.43 2.16
CA MET A 92 5.30 -1.00 2.98
C MET A 92 6.49 -0.60 2.12
N HIS A 93 6.81 -1.37 1.06
CA HIS A 93 7.95 -1.13 0.18
C HIS A 93 7.84 0.18 -0.61
N PHE A 94 6.64 0.48 -1.15
CA PHE A 94 6.38 1.70 -1.91
C PHE A 94 5.83 2.85 -1.06
N ASP A 95 5.88 2.73 0.27
CA ASP A 95 5.41 3.75 1.22
C ASP A 95 3.93 4.17 1.04
N LEU A 96 3.08 3.22 0.66
CA LEU A 96 1.63 3.42 0.44
C LEU A 96 0.79 3.19 1.70
N ALA A 97 1.37 2.58 2.74
CA ALA A 97 0.70 2.38 4.00
C ALA A 97 0.61 3.68 4.79
N GLU A 98 -0.56 3.99 5.33
CA GLU A 98 -0.75 5.15 6.21
C GLU A 98 -0.41 4.80 7.66
N GLU A 99 0.16 5.77 8.38
CA GLU A 99 0.29 5.66 9.83
C GLU A 99 -1.09 5.78 10.48
N VAL A 100 -1.42 4.81 11.33
CA VAL A 100 -2.68 4.74 12.04
C VAL A 100 -2.41 4.83 13.53
N GLU A 101 -3.04 5.81 14.18
CA GLU A 101 -3.09 5.88 15.63
C GLU A 101 -4.23 5.00 16.17
N LEU A 102 -3.92 4.17 17.16
CA LEU A 102 -4.82 3.22 17.78
C LEU A 102 -4.87 3.43 19.29
N VAL A 103 -6.07 3.39 19.88
CA VAL A 103 -6.30 3.42 21.33
C VAL A 103 -6.63 2.01 21.82
N GLY A 104 -5.87 1.54 22.80
CA GLY A 104 -6.07 0.24 23.42
C GLY A 104 -7.18 0.22 24.50
N PRO A 105 -7.64 -0.97 24.92
CA PRO A 105 -8.67 -1.10 25.96
C PRO A 105 -8.31 -0.45 27.31
N GLY A 106 -7.00 -0.32 27.61
CA GLY A 106 -6.48 0.35 28.80
C GLY A 106 -6.27 1.86 28.64
N GLY A 107 -6.68 2.46 27.52
CA GLY A 107 -6.56 3.90 27.24
C GLY A 107 -5.20 4.36 26.70
N GLY A 108 -4.20 3.47 26.56
CA GLY A 108 -2.92 3.80 25.93
C GLY A 108 -3.02 3.91 24.41
N THR A 109 -2.23 4.80 23.82
CA THR A 109 -2.17 5.00 22.36
C THR A 109 -0.94 4.35 21.74
N VAL A 110 -1.07 3.87 20.50
CA VAL A 110 0.01 3.30 19.69
C VAL A 110 -0.16 3.81 18.26
N THR A 111 0.91 4.33 17.68
CA THR A 111 0.97 4.64 16.24
C THR A 111 1.66 3.49 15.53
N GLU A 112 1.03 2.95 14.48
CA GLU A 112 1.56 1.84 13.70
C GLU A 112 1.28 2.04 12.22
N LYS A 113 2.20 1.59 11.36
CA LYS A 113 2.11 1.73 9.90
C LYS A 113 1.91 0.39 9.22
N ASP A 114 2.42 -0.70 9.79
CA ASP A 114 2.29 -2.04 9.21
C ASP A 114 0.83 -2.54 9.29
N PRO A 115 0.15 -2.75 8.14
CA PRO A 115 -1.24 -3.19 8.11
C PRO A 115 -1.48 -4.50 8.86
N ARG A 116 -0.48 -5.40 8.93
CA ARG A 116 -0.58 -6.67 9.64
C ARG A 116 -0.61 -6.46 11.14
N LYS A 117 0.23 -5.55 11.65
CA LYS A 117 0.27 -5.20 13.07
C LYS A 117 -0.98 -4.43 13.46
N ILE A 118 -1.45 -3.50 12.63
CA ILE A 118 -2.73 -2.80 12.82
C ILE A 118 -3.86 -3.81 12.95
N LYS A 119 -3.99 -4.75 12.01
CA LYS A 119 -5.01 -5.82 12.06
C LYS A 119 -4.91 -6.67 13.33
N LYS A 120 -3.70 -6.98 13.78
CA LYS A 120 -3.48 -7.70 15.05
C LYS A 120 -3.95 -6.89 16.26
N LEU A 121 -3.63 -5.60 16.31
CA LEU A 121 -4.05 -4.70 17.39
C LEU A 121 -5.57 -4.55 17.43
N LEU A 122 -6.22 -4.38 16.28
CA LEU A 122 -7.68 -4.34 16.19
C LEU A 122 -8.33 -5.63 16.73
N ASN A 123 -7.78 -6.79 16.38
CA ASN A 123 -8.24 -8.08 16.94
C ASN A 123 -8.02 -8.21 18.45
N MET A 124 -7.08 -7.46 19.02
CA MET A 124 -6.85 -7.36 20.48
C MET A 124 -7.75 -6.33 21.17
N GLY A 125 -8.67 -5.69 20.43
CA GLY A 125 -9.63 -4.72 20.97
C GLY A 125 -9.16 -3.26 20.93
N TYR A 126 -8.07 -2.95 20.22
CA TYR A 126 -7.71 -1.57 19.91
C TYR A 126 -8.73 -0.97 18.92
N LYS A 127 -8.86 0.36 18.93
CA LYS A 127 -9.70 1.12 18.00
C LYS A 127 -8.89 2.22 17.33
N THR A 128 -9.16 2.50 16.06
CA THR A 128 -8.52 3.61 15.34
C THR A 128 -9.01 4.96 15.90
N VAL A 129 -8.10 5.92 16.01
CA VAL A 129 -8.45 7.31 16.35
C VAL A 129 -8.98 7.97 15.09
N GLY A 130 -10.21 8.51 15.14
CA GLY A 130 -10.83 9.19 13.99
C GLY A 130 -11.95 8.42 13.29
N GLU A 131 -12.26 7.18 13.69
CA GLU A 131 -13.61 6.65 13.46
C GLU A 131 -14.58 7.48 14.30
N ALA A 132 -15.22 8.47 13.65
CA ALA A 132 -16.42 9.06 14.18
C ALA A 132 -17.35 7.90 14.55
N ASN A 133 -17.82 7.87 15.80
CA ASN A 133 -18.77 6.88 16.29
C ASN A 133 -20.00 6.85 15.37
N ALA A 134 -19.98 6.02 14.32
CA ALA A 134 -21.13 5.73 13.51
C ALA A 134 -21.97 4.70 14.26
N ARG A 135 -22.61 5.15 15.35
CA ARG A 135 -23.81 4.59 16.00
C ARG A 135 -24.02 5.25 17.37
N THR A 136 -24.90 6.24 17.39
CA THR A 136 -25.94 6.40 18.41
C THR A 136 -27.21 6.79 17.71
#